data_AF-F6S4T5-F1
#
_entry.id   AF-F6S4T5-F1
#
_cell.length_a   1.000
_cell.length_b   1.000
_cell.length_c   1.000
_cell.angle_alpha   90.00
_cell.angle_beta   90.00
_cell.angle_gamma   90.00
#
_symmetry.space_group_name_H-M   'P 1'
#
loop_
_entity.id
_entity.type
_entity.pdbx_description
1 polymer ?
#
loop_
_entity_poly.entity_id
_entity_poly.type
_entity_poly.pdbx_seq_one_letter_code
_entity_poly.pdbx_strand_id
1 'polypeptide(L)'
;MDSPENELDKKLLALVWGENMSDTIFQRWSQGFEWSPDEKCALVQHAGGPCAVIAPMQGFLLKNILFKIDGNENLPSLTNQDMSNISDAQRTDFFVDALCEVLTQFETERWVICKQSLHGKATKNQEQELLRNEESSSRTEILEDVENLSLCLFHRSIRLTHCTSKEMLKSNIKENISEFYSSFGVVKLLYSIILSKGINNVLNEMDNPEMSLVDPIHGHGSQNLINLMICGQAVSNVFDGDRDVAGLKLRGITNQVKIGFLTLLEQLRYLKVGNLLKRPVFPIWLVGSETHLSLVYSLDTTLVAEDTALQKAHKVFDKFDPEDNGFIPCDLLKDMMEELELVCDPEYVKIMIGNLDPEELGVVIRTKFFQEFYNNEVAVLQAKPLNFNLLHYNGLTQSSSDGKVRFRRGTARQIDWQEGCTKSHDSQIESCLHTRWPGLWISWDDGKAPSLN
;
A
#
# COMPACT_ATOMS: atom_id res chain seq x y z
N MET A 1 -10.88 1.42 -40.27
CA MET A 1 -11.75 0.38 -39.70
C MET A 1 -11.03 -0.10 -38.45
N ASP A 2 -11.38 0.47 -37.30
CA ASP A 2 -10.70 0.14 -36.05
C ASP A 2 -11.18 -1.23 -35.59
N SER A 3 -10.26 -2.19 -35.46
CA SER A 3 -10.56 -3.50 -34.89
C SER A 3 -10.86 -3.36 -33.40
N PRO A 4 -11.68 -4.26 -32.80
CA PRO A 4 -11.97 -4.22 -31.37
C PRO A 4 -10.72 -4.35 -30.47
N GLU A 5 -9.64 -4.96 -30.97
CA GLU A 5 -8.33 -4.99 -30.29
C GLU A 5 -7.72 -3.57 -30.20
N ASN A 6 -7.85 -2.76 -31.24
CA ASN A 6 -7.30 -1.40 -31.29
C ASN A 6 -8.06 -0.43 -30.37
N GLU A 7 -9.36 -0.69 -30.11
CA GLU A 7 -10.11 0.05 -29.09
C GLU A 7 -9.73 -0.34 -27.65
N LEU A 8 -9.48 -1.63 -27.41
CA LEU A 8 -9.07 -2.11 -26.08
C LEU A 8 -7.73 -1.51 -25.68
N ASP A 9 -6.79 -1.46 -26.63
CA ASP A 9 -5.46 -0.86 -26.42
C ASP A 9 -5.58 0.64 -26.11
N LYS A 10 -6.39 1.40 -26.87
CA LYS A 10 -6.62 2.84 -26.61
C LYS A 10 -7.21 3.09 -25.21
N LYS A 11 -8.20 2.30 -24.80
CA LYS A 11 -8.84 2.46 -23.47
C LYS A 11 -7.89 2.10 -22.33
N LEU A 12 -7.09 1.05 -22.49
CA LEU A 12 -6.09 0.65 -21.51
C LEU A 12 -5.03 1.74 -21.36
N LEU A 13 -4.52 2.26 -22.47
CA LEU A 13 -3.52 3.33 -22.47
C LEU A 13 -4.06 4.61 -21.84
N ALA A 14 -5.28 5.02 -22.18
CA ALA A 14 -5.90 6.20 -21.58
C ALA A 14 -6.11 6.02 -20.06
N LEU A 15 -6.58 4.85 -19.61
CA LEU A 15 -6.76 4.58 -18.18
C LEU A 15 -5.42 4.59 -17.43
N VAL A 16 -4.37 3.97 -17.98
CA VAL A 16 -3.10 3.87 -17.25
C VAL A 16 -2.31 5.17 -17.30
N TRP A 17 -2.23 5.80 -18.46
CA TRP A 17 -1.25 6.86 -18.73
C TRP A 17 -1.88 8.22 -19.02
N GLY A 18 -3.20 8.30 -19.22
CA GLY A 18 -3.90 9.53 -19.54
C GLY A 18 -3.66 10.02 -20.97
N GLU A 19 -4.01 11.28 -21.21
CA GLU A 19 -3.74 11.96 -22.48
C GLU A 19 -2.35 12.63 -22.44
N ASN A 20 -1.55 12.47 -23.49
CA ASN A 20 -0.25 13.14 -23.67
C ASN A 20 0.85 12.74 -22.66
N MET A 21 1.00 11.44 -22.42
CA MET A 21 2.09 10.92 -21.59
C MET A 21 3.47 11.13 -22.22
N SER A 22 4.46 11.55 -21.41
CA SER A 22 5.85 11.68 -21.87
C SER A 22 6.61 10.36 -21.84
N ASP A 23 7.45 10.12 -22.83
CA ASP A 23 8.27 8.91 -22.94
C ASP A 23 9.21 8.72 -21.74
N THR A 24 9.69 9.83 -21.19
CA THR A 24 10.52 9.87 -19.98
C THR A 24 9.79 9.29 -18.76
N ILE A 25 8.46 9.49 -18.66
CA ILE A 25 7.66 8.86 -17.61
C ILE A 25 7.53 7.37 -17.89
N PHE A 26 7.25 6.94 -19.13
CA PHE A 26 7.15 5.51 -19.45
C PHE A 26 8.43 4.75 -19.14
N GLN A 27 9.59 5.32 -19.49
CA GLN A 27 10.89 4.70 -19.24
C GLN A 27 11.11 4.40 -17.76
N ARG A 28 10.68 5.29 -16.86
CA ARG A 28 10.74 5.05 -15.41
C ARG A 28 9.99 3.77 -15.03
N TRP A 29 8.88 3.46 -15.69
CA TRP A 29 8.06 2.27 -15.49
C TRP A 29 8.53 1.03 -16.25
N SER A 30 9.49 1.16 -17.15
CA SER A 30 9.94 0.09 -18.05
C SER A 30 10.89 -0.91 -17.42
N GLN A 31 11.15 -0.82 -16.12
CA GLN A 31 11.98 -1.81 -15.43
C GLN A 31 11.25 -3.17 -15.27
N GLY A 32 12.04 -4.23 -15.21
CA GLY A 32 11.60 -5.51 -14.67
C GLY A 32 11.55 -5.49 -13.15
N PHE A 33 11.12 -6.61 -12.58
CA PHE A 33 11.40 -6.89 -11.18
C PHE A 33 12.86 -7.34 -11.05
N GLU A 34 13.60 -6.70 -10.16
CA GLU A 34 15.01 -6.99 -9.96
C GLU A 34 15.27 -7.17 -8.48
N TRP A 35 16.16 -8.10 -8.17
CA TRP A 35 16.53 -8.43 -6.81
C TRP A 35 17.71 -7.58 -6.34
N SER A 36 17.68 -7.15 -5.09
CA SER A 36 18.82 -6.46 -4.50
C SER A 36 20.03 -7.40 -4.41
N PRO A 37 21.23 -6.96 -4.82
CA PRO A 37 22.46 -7.71 -4.60
C PRO A 37 22.89 -7.73 -3.12
N ASP A 38 22.39 -6.78 -2.33
CA ASP A 38 22.75 -6.59 -0.92
C ASP A 38 21.71 -7.19 0.05
N GLU A 39 20.53 -7.58 -0.43
CA GLU A 39 19.46 -8.14 0.38
C GLU A 39 18.60 -9.12 -0.43
N LYS A 40 18.65 -10.41 -0.09
CA LYS A 40 18.05 -11.48 -0.92
C LYS A 40 16.56 -11.33 -1.12
N CYS A 41 15.84 -10.82 -0.13
CA CYS A 41 14.38 -10.76 -0.20
C CYS A 41 13.86 -9.37 -0.55
N ALA A 42 14.73 -8.47 -1.02
CA ALA A 42 14.37 -7.10 -1.38
C ALA A 42 14.37 -6.93 -2.91
N LEU A 43 13.34 -6.25 -3.42
CA LEU A 43 13.27 -5.78 -4.79
C LEU A 43 13.97 -4.43 -4.95
N VAL A 44 14.44 -4.10 -6.15
CA VAL A 44 15.09 -2.82 -6.47
C VAL A 44 14.17 -1.98 -7.36
N GLN A 45 14.22 -0.67 -7.14
CA GLN A 45 13.57 0.36 -7.94
C GLN A 45 14.63 1.33 -8.46
N HIS A 46 14.55 1.68 -9.75
CA HIS A 46 15.53 2.54 -10.42
C HIS A 46 15.11 4.00 -10.48
N ALA A 47 13.81 4.28 -10.49
CA ALA A 47 13.28 5.64 -10.59
C ALA A 47 11.99 5.79 -9.79
N GLY A 48 11.59 7.02 -9.46
CA GLY A 48 10.29 7.28 -8.81
C GLY A 48 9.11 6.89 -9.72
N GLY A 49 7.94 6.60 -9.15
CA GLY A 49 6.72 6.23 -9.90
C GLY A 49 6.35 4.75 -9.74
N PRO A 50 7.13 3.81 -10.27
CA PRO A 50 6.86 2.36 -10.22
C PRO A 50 6.71 1.77 -8.81
N CYS A 51 7.11 2.53 -7.77
CA CYS A 51 6.87 2.18 -6.37
C CYS A 51 5.41 1.79 -6.08
N ALA A 52 4.43 2.37 -6.81
CA ALA A 52 3.01 2.02 -6.69
C ALA A 52 2.69 0.58 -7.08
N VAL A 53 3.59 -0.13 -7.77
CA VAL A 53 3.49 -1.56 -8.07
C VAL A 53 4.56 -2.36 -7.31
N ILE A 54 5.80 -1.87 -7.29
CA ILE A 54 6.95 -2.58 -6.67
C ILE A 54 6.79 -2.68 -5.15
N ALA A 55 6.39 -1.61 -4.46
CA ALA A 55 6.26 -1.65 -3.01
C ALA A 55 5.12 -2.59 -2.57
N PRO A 56 3.90 -2.56 -3.14
CA PRO A 56 2.90 -3.60 -2.87
C PRO A 56 3.41 -5.02 -3.15
N MET A 57 4.09 -5.24 -4.28
CA MET A 57 4.68 -6.54 -4.61
C MET A 57 5.70 -7.01 -3.58
N GLN A 58 6.56 -6.10 -3.09
CA GLN A 58 7.48 -6.39 -1.99
C GLN A 58 6.72 -6.77 -0.71
N GLY A 59 5.60 -6.13 -0.41
CA GLY A 59 4.76 -6.44 0.75
C GLY A 59 4.17 -7.86 0.67
N PHE A 60 3.59 -8.23 -0.48
CA PHE A 60 3.08 -9.59 -0.71
C PHE A 60 4.19 -10.65 -0.70
N LEU A 61 5.36 -10.30 -1.23
CA LEU A 61 6.54 -11.16 -1.19
C LEU A 61 6.99 -11.43 0.25
N LEU A 62 7.15 -10.38 1.06
CA LEU A 62 7.50 -10.51 2.48
C LEU A 62 6.46 -11.32 3.23
N LYS A 63 5.17 -11.12 2.92
CA LYS A 63 4.08 -11.91 3.49
C LYS A 63 4.28 -13.41 3.21
N ASN A 64 4.57 -13.78 1.97
CA ASN A 64 4.78 -15.18 1.57
C ASN A 64 6.07 -15.80 2.12
N ILE A 65 7.11 -14.98 2.31
CA ILE A 65 8.37 -15.43 2.90
C ILE A 65 8.21 -15.65 4.41
N LEU A 66 7.64 -14.67 5.11
CA LEU A 66 7.67 -14.61 6.57
C LEU A 66 6.53 -15.40 7.22
N PHE A 67 5.34 -15.43 6.62
CA PHE A 67 4.14 -15.99 7.25
C PHE A 67 3.66 -17.21 6.48
N LYS A 68 3.45 -18.32 7.20
CA LYS A 68 2.72 -19.48 6.67
C LYS A 68 1.30 -19.46 7.21
N ILE A 69 0.36 -19.88 6.37
CA ILE A 69 -1.02 -20.12 6.79
C ILE A 69 -1.08 -21.58 7.25
N ASP A 70 -0.83 -21.82 8.54
CA ASP A 70 -1.04 -23.13 9.19
C ASP A 70 -2.33 -23.05 10.02
N GLY A 71 -3.46 -23.45 9.42
CA GLY A 71 -4.77 -23.38 10.09
C GLY A 71 -5.34 -21.95 10.18
N ASN A 72 -5.86 -21.57 11.36
CA ASN A 72 -6.49 -20.25 11.63
C ASN A 72 -5.52 -19.18 12.15
N GLU A 73 -4.23 -19.48 12.33
CA GLU A 73 -3.26 -18.54 12.92
C GLU A 73 -2.19 -18.11 11.90
N ASN A 74 -2.05 -16.80 11.70
CA ASN A 74 -1.05 -16.19 10.81
C ASN A 74 0.30 -16.06 11.52
N LEU A 75 0.94 -17.19 11.87
CA LEU A 75 2.17 -17.19 12.63
C LEU A 75 3.41 -16.92 11.74
N PRO A 76 4.42 -16.19 12.26
CA PRO A 76 5.72 -16.09 11.61
C PRO A 76 6.34 -17.49 11.51
N SER A 77 6.64 -17.90 10.28
CA SER A 77 7.21 -19.21 9.97
C SER A 77 8.73 -19.18 9.79
N LEU A 78 9.27 -18.01 9.44
CA LEU A 78 10.70 -17.75 9.26
C LEU A 78 11.08 -16.49 10.05
N THR A 79 12.28 -16.53 10.64
CA THR A 79 12.89 -15.34 11.22
C THR A 79 13.60 -14.51 10.15
N ASN A 80 13.93 -13.26 10.46
CA ASN A 80 14.75 -12.44 9.56
C ASN A 80 16.13 -13.05 9.28
N GLN A 81 16.66 -13.90 10.17
CA GLN A 81 17.93 -14.61 9.93
C GLN A 81 17.76 -15.73 8.90
N ASP A 82 16.60 -16.39 8.89
CA ASP A 82 16.30 -17.44 7.91
C ASP A 82 16.16 -16.90 6.49
N MET A 83 15.75 -15.63 6.33
CA MET A 83 15.67 -14.96 5.02
C MET A 83 17.00 -14.94 4.27
N SER A 84 18.13 -14.85 5.00
CA SER A 84 19.47 -14.89 4.41
C SER A 84 19.84 -16.26 3.81
N ASN A 85 19.20 -17.33 4.28
CA ASN A 85 19.46 -18.71 3.86
C ASN A 85 18.56 -19.17 2.70
N ILE A 86 17.60 -18.34 2.27
CA ILE A 86 16.69 -18.68 1.18
C ILE A 86 17.49 -18.85 -0.13
N SER A 87 17.21 -19.94 -0.86
CA SER A 87 17.78 -20.22 -2.18
C SER A 87 17.06 -19.44 -3.28
N ASP A 88 17.71 -19.25 -4.44
CA ASP A 88 17.11 -18.53 -5.57
C ASP A 88 15.85 -19.20 -6.13
N ALA A 89 15.78 -20.54 -6.05
CA ALA A 89 14.57 -21.29 -6.41
C ALA A 89 13.41 -20.96 -5.47
N GLN A 90 13.63 -20.94 -4.16
CA GLN A 90 12.60 -20.57 -3.18
C GLN A 90 12.17 -19.11 -3.34
N ARG A 91 13.11 -18.18 -3.56
CA ARG A 91 12.78 -16.76 -3.83
C ARG A 91 11.87 -16.61 -5.03
N THR A 92 12.17 -17.36 -6.09
CA THR A 92 11.34 -17.37 -7.31
C THR A 92 9.95 -17.95 -7.03
N ASP A 93 9.85 -19.04 -6.27
CA ASP A 93 8.55 -19.61 -5.90
C ASP A 93 7.71 -18.63 -5.05
N PHE A 94 8.32 -17.94 -4.07
CA PHE A 94 7.63 -16.91 -3.28
C PHE A 94 7.18 -15.73 -4.13
N PHE A 95 7.98 -15.33 -5.12
CA PHE A 95 7.63 -14.27 -6.05
C PHE A 95 6.48 -14.67 -6.98
N VAL A 96 6.46 -15.92 -7.48
CA VAL A 96 5.33 -16.49 -8.21
C VAL A 96 4.05 -16.47 -7.36
N ASP A 97 4.15 -16.85 -6.09
CA ASP A 97 3.01 -16.82 -5.16
C ASP A 97 2.52 -15.39 -4.94
N ALA A 98 3.42 -14.41 -4.79
CA ALA A 98 3.06 -13.00 -4.65
C ALA A 98 2.36 -12.46 -5.91
N LEU A 99 2.84 -12.79 -7.11
CA LEU A 99 2.20 -12.42 -8.38
C LEU A 99 0.78 -13.00 -8.49
N CYS A 100 0.63 -14.28 -8.14
CA CYS A 100 -0.68 -14.95 -8.14
C CYS A 100 -1.65 -14.27 -7.16
N GLU A 101 -1.17 -13.91 -5.97
CA GLU A 101 -2.01 -13.28 -4.97
C GLU A 101 -2.50 -11.90 -5.38
N VAL A 102 -1.61 -11.06 -5.92
CA VAL A 102 -2.02 -9.74 -6.41
C VAL A 102 -3.05 -9.85 -7.54
N LEU A 103 -2.87 -10.82 -8.45
CA LEU A 103 -3.81 -11.08 -9.55
C LEU A 103 -5.14 -11.71 -9.09
N THR A 104 -5.23 -12.23 -7.87
CA THR A 104 -6.42 -12.92 -7.34
C THR A 104 -7.10 -12.16 -6.19
N GLN A 105 -6.80 -10.88 -6.01
CA GLN A 105 -7.45 -10.02 -5.01
C GLN A 105 -8.87 -9.59 -5.35
N PHE A 106 -9.31 -9.83 -6.57
CA PHE A 106 -10.64 -9.48 -7.07
C PHE A 106 -11.29 -10.69 -7.73
N GLU A 107 -12.61 -10.68 -7.75
CA GLU A 107 -13.39 -11.69 -8.45
C GLU A 107 -13.37 -11.44 -9.96
N THR A 108 -13.14 -12.50 -10.73
CA THR A 108 -13.17 -12.46 -12.19
C THR A 108 -13.42 -13.86 -12.75
N GLU A 109 -14.01 -13.93 -13.94
CA GLU A 109 -14.20 -15.20 -14.66
C GLU A 109 -12.89 -15.73 -15.26
N ARG A 110 -11.93 -14.84 -15.52
CA ARG A 110 -10.63 -15.20 -16.13
C ARG A 110 -9.53 -14.21 -15.75
N TRP A 111 -8.32 -14.73 -15.62
CA TRP A 111 -7.10 -13.94 -15.48
C TRP A 111 -6.42 -13.75 -16.82
N VAL A 112 -5.87 -12.56 -17.04
CA VAL A 112 -5.12 -12.18 -18.24
C VAL A 112 -3.68 -11.94 -17.84
N ILE A 113 -2.75 -12.58 -18.56
CA ILE A 113 -1.30 -12.41 -18.39
C ILE A 113 -0.74 -11.75 -19.65
N CYS A 114 -0.11 -10.60 -19.48
CA CYS A 114 0.59 -9.90 -20.54
C CYS A 114 2.01 -10.45 -20.69
N LYS A 115 2.35 -10.84 -21.92
CA LYS A 115 3.67 -11.36 -22.31
C LYS A 115 4.19 -10.58 -23.50
N GLN A 116 5.49 -10.58 -23.72
CA GLN A 116 6.06 -10.04 -24.96
C GLN A 116 6.30 -11.14 -25.98
N SER A 117 5.89 -10.94 -27.24
CA SER A 117 6.32 -11.81 -28.32
C SER A 117 7.78 -11.50 -28.65
N LEU A 118 8.69 -12.38 -28.24
CA LEU A 118 10.07 -12.35 -28.73
C LEU A 118 10.09 -12.77 -30.20
N HIS A 119 9.80 -11.85 -31.13
CA HIS A 119 10.26 -12.00 -32.51
C HIS A 119 11.77 -11.70 -32.54
N GLY A 120 12.54 -12.62 -31.99
CA GLY A 120 13.99 -12.60 -32.01
C GLY A 120 14.48 -12.50 -33.45
N LYS A 121 15.35 -11.52 -33.70
CA LYS A 121 16.13 -11.20 -34.93
C LYS A 121 15.71 -9.95 -35.72
N ALA A 122 14.51 -9.40 -35.58
CA ALA A 122 14.13 -8.19 -36.33
C ALA A 122 14.59 -6.88 -35.66
N THR A 123 14.61 -6.82 -34.32
CA THR A 123 14.89 -5.60 -33.54
C THR A 123 16.32 -5.08 -33.74
N LYS A 124 17.33 -5.96 -33.71
CA LYS A 124 18.73 -5.54 -33.95
C LYS A 124 18.97 -5.04 -35.38
N ASN A 125 18.31 -5.63 -36.38
CA ASN A 125 18.48 -5.21 -37.77
C ASN A 125 17.73 -3.92 -38.07
N GLN A 126 16.52 -3.71 -37.52
CA GLN A 126 15.78 -2.45 -37.71
C GLN A 126 16.40 -1.27 -36.96
N GLU A 127 16.90 -1.48 -35.73
CA GLU A 127 17.69 -0.44 -35.02
C GLU A 127 19.00 -0.12 -35.76
N GLN A 128 19.71 -1.12 -36.29
CA GLN A 128 20.98 -0.90 -37.00
C GLN A 128 20.82 -0.33 -38.42
N GLU A 129 19.73 -0.62 -39.13
CA GLU A 129 19.47 -0.06 -40.47
C GLU A 129 19.10 1.43 -40.41
N LEU A 130 18.43 1.89 -39.35
CA LEU A 130 18.06 3.31 -39.18
C LEU A 130 19.25 4.15 -38.67
N LEU A 131 20.06 3.61 -37.75
CA LEU A 131 21.31 4.25 -37.30
C LEU A 131 22.34 4.48 -38.43
N ARG A 132 22.23 3.75 -39.55
CA ARG A 132 23.12 3.89 -40.71
C ARG A 132 22.67 4.93 -41.74
N ASN A 133 21.40 5.35 -41.75
CA ASN A 133 20.87 6.14 -42.85
C ASN A 133 20.92 7.66 -42.63
N GLU A 134 21.20 8.16 -41.41
CA GLU A 134 21.07 9.59 -41.12
C GLU A 134 22.19 10.14 -40.22
N GLU A 135 23.44 10.10 -40.70
CA GLU A 135 24.60 10.77 -40.06
C GLU A 135 24.53 12.33 -40.06
N SER A 136 23.34 12.94 -40.13
CA SER A 136 23.23 14.41 -40.30
C SER A 136 22.14 15.16 -39.51
N SER A 137 21.57 14.59 -38.44
CA SER A 137 20.77 15.40 -37.50
C SER A 137 21.22 15.28 -36.05
N SER A 138 20.77 16.24 -35.25
CA SER A 138 21.23 16.55 -33.90
C SER A 138 21.05 15.37 -32.92
N ARG A 139 22.04 15.13 -32.05
CA ARG A 139 22.09 14.00 -31.10
C ARG A 139 20.91 13.93 -30.12
N THR A 140 20.20 15.03 -29.90
CA THR A 140 19.09 15.11 -28.92
C THR A 140 17.78 14.62 -29.54
N GLU A 141 17.49 14.96 -30.80
CA GLU A 141 16.32 14.48 -31.54
C GLU A 141 16.40 12.96 -31.82
N ILE A 142 17.61 12.45 -32.08
CA ILE A 142 17.85 11.02 -32.33
C ILE A 142 17.49 10.13 -31.13
N LEU A 143 17.70 10.59 -29.90
CA LEU A 143 17.39 9.80 -28.71
C LEU A 143 15.88 9.72 -28.46
N GLU A 144 15.16 10.83 -28.62
CA GLU A 144 13.71 10.88 -28.47
C GLU A 144 12.98 10.02 -29.52
N ASP A 145 13.45 9.99 -30.77
CA ASP A 145 12.86 9.16 -31.84
C ASP A 145 13.07 7.65 -31.63
N VAL A 146 14.25 7.24 -31.15
CA VAL A 146 14.56 5.82 -30.86
C VAL A 146 13.79 5.34 -29.62
N GLU A 147 13.64 6.20 -28.62
CA GLU A 147 12.89 5.92 -27.40
C GLU A 147 11.38 5.80 -27.68
N ASN A 148 10.80 6.73 -28.44
CA ASN A 148 9.42 6.65 -28.94
C ASN A 148 9.14 5.37 -29.72
N LEU A 149 10.11 4.94 -30.53
CA LEU A 149 10.03 3.70 -31.27
C LEU A 149 9.97 2.49 -30.33
N SER A 150 10.79 2.45 -29.27
CA SER A 150 10.79 1.36 -28.28
C SER A 150 9.44 1.17 -27.58
N LEU A 151 8.71 2.27 -27.34
CA LEU A 151 7.43 2.31 -26.65
C LEU A 151 6.27 1.81 -27.51
N CYS A 152 6.22 2.29 -28.75
CA CYS A 152 5.28 1.80 -29.75
C CYS A 152 5.52 0.31 -30.05
N LEU A 153 6.80 -0.10 -30.11
CA LEU A 153 7.19 -1.48 -30.30
C LEU A 153 6.76 -2.36 -29.12
N PHE A 154 6.88 -1.88 -27.87
CA PHE A 154 6.41 -2.61 -26.69
C PHE A 154 4.92 -2.93 -26.83
N HIS A 155 4.03 -1.94 -26.95
CA HIS A 155 2.59 -2.17 -27.02
C HIS A 155 2.17 -3.08 -28.18
N ARG A 156 2.79 -2.93 -29.35
CA ARG A 156 2.54 -3.79 -30.52
C ARG A 156 2.99 -5.25 -30.32
N SER A 157 3.97 -5.46 -29.44
CA SER A 157 4.55 -6.78 -29.14
C SER A 157 3.87 -7.52 -27.99
N ILE A 158 2.94 -6.87 -27.26
CA ILE A 158 2.20 -7.52 -26.17
C ILE A 158 1.31 -8.64 -26.73
N ARG A 159 1.26 -9.75 -25.99
CA ARG A 159 0.37 -10.87 -26.22
C ARG A 159 -0.32 -11.21 -24.91
N LEU A 160 -1.60 -11.54 -25.00
CA LEU A 160 -2.45 -11.85 -23.86
C LEU A 160 -2.63 -13.35 -23.76
N THR A 161 -2.38 -13.91 -22.58
CA THR A 161 -2.71 -15.30 -22.25
C THR A 161 -3.86 -15.30 -21.24
N HIS A 162 -4.88 -16.12 -21.48
CA HIS A 162 -6.04 -16.23 -20.59
C HIS A 162 -5.96 -17.50 -19.74
N CYS A 163 -6.23 -17.35 -18.44
CA CYS A 163 -6.30 -18.46 -17.48
C CYS A 163 -7.68 -18.49 -16.84
N THR A 164 -8.30 -19.66 -16.76
CA THR A 164 -9.66 -19.85 -16.20
C THR A 164 -9.65 -20.46 -14.81
N SER A 165 -8.49 -20.86 -14.28
CA SER A 165 -8.33 -21.31 -12.90
C SER A 165 -7.07 -20.75 -12.26
N LYS A 166 -7.03 -20.75 -10.92
CA LYS A 166 -5.87 -20.29 -10.14
C LYS A 166 -4.65 -21.20 -10.34
N GLU A 167 -4.87 -22.49 -10.57
CA GLU A 167 -3.80 -23.46 -10.88
C GLU A 167 -3.17 -23.18 -12.24
N MET A 168 -4.01 -22.91 -13.25
CA MET A 168 -3.53 -22.54 -14.59
C MET A 168 -2.77 -21.21 -14.55
N LEU A 169 -3.28 -20.22 -13.81
CA LEU A 169 -2.60 -18.94 -13.57
C LEU A 169 -1.21 -19.17 -12.97
N LYS A 170 -1.12 -19.96 -11.89
CA LYS A 170 0.15 -20.26 -11.22
C LYS A 170 1.14 -20.99 -12.13
N SER A 171 0.70 -22.00 -12.87
CA SER A 171 1.55 -22.71 -13.84
C SER A 171 2.07 -21.76 -14.91
N ASN A 172 1.18 -20.92 -15.45
CA ASN A 172 1.55 -20.00 -16.53
C ASN A 172 2.53 -18.92 -16.08
N ILE A 173 2.34 -18.35 -14.88
CA ILE A 173 3.29 -17.40 -14.28
C ILE A 173 4.63 -18.08 -14.04
N LYS A 174 4.64 -19.29 -13.48
CA LYS A 174 5.87 -20.04 -13.19
C LYS A 174 6.67 -20.37 -14.46
N GLU A 175 6.00 -20.82 -15.52
CA GLU A 175 6.61 -21.12 -16.81
C GLU A 175 7.18 -19.89 -17.51
N ASN A 176 6.61 -18.70 -17.26
CA ASN A 176 6.96 -17.46 -17.94
C ASN A 176 7.55 -16.43 -16.98
N ILE A 177 8.12 -16.85 -15.86
CA ILE A 177 8.58 -15.95 -14.78
C ILE A 177 9.65 -14.96 -15.26
N SER A 178 10.46 -15.36 -16.25
CA SER A 178 11.46 -14.51 -16.90
C SER A 178 10.86 -13.25 -17.53
N GLU A 179 9.60 -13.28 -17.96
CA GLU A 179 8.92 -12.10 -18.52
C GLU A 179 8.79 -10.97 -17.50
N PHE A 180 8.59 -11.31 -16.22
CA PHE A 180 8.47 -10.33 -15.14
C PHE A 180 9.83 -9.79 -14.68
N TYR A 181 10.90 -10.57 -14.82
CA TYR A 181 12.27 -10.11 -14.55
C TYR A 181 12.85 -9.28 -15.71
N SER A 182 12.39 -9.50 -16.94
CA SER A 182 12.82 -8.71 -18.10
C SER A 182 12.23 -7.29 -18.11
N SER A 183 12.72 -6.45 -19.03
CA SER A 183 12.17 -5.11 -19.29
C SER A 183 10.64 -5.14 -19.42
N PHE A 184 10.04 -4.08 -18.92
CA PHE A 184 8.60 -3.86 -18.82
C PHE A 184 7.87 -4.84 -17.89
N GLY A 185 8.57 -5.64 -17.08
CA GLY A 185 7.95 -6.60 -16.16
C GLY A 185 6.93 -5.95 -15.21
N VAL A 186 7.21 -4.74 -14.73
CA VAL A 186 6.27 -3.96 -13.90
C VAL A 186 5.01 -3.58 -14.68
N VAL A 187 5.15 -3.06 -15.91
CA VAL A 187 4.02 -2.69 -16.77
C VAL A 187 3.21 -3.93 -17.18
N LYS A 188 3.87 -5.04 -17.51
CA LYS A 188 3.21 -6.32 -17.83
C LYS A 188 2.33 -6.79 -16.67
N LEU A 189 2.80 -6.69 -15.43
CA LEU A 189 1.99 -7.02 -14.26
C LEU A 189 0.79 -6.07 -14.12
N LEU A 190 1.03 -4.76 -14.23
CA LEU A 190 -0.03 -3.76 -14.14
C LEU A 190 -1.14 -4.00 -15.17
N TYR A 191 -0.77 -4.22 -16.43
CA TYR A 191 -1.75 -4.52 -17.49
C TYR A 191 -2.45 -5.86 -17.24
N SER A 192 -1.74 -6.87 -16.75
CA SER A 192 -2.33 -8.16 -16.38
C SER A 192 -3.43 -7.99 -15.33
N ILE A 193 -3.20 -7.16 -14.30
CA ILE A 193 -4.18 -6.85 -13.24
C ILE A 193 -5.39 -6.13 -13.81
N ILE A 194 -5.18 -5.04 -14.55
CA ILE A 194 -6.27 -4.21 -15.10
C ILE A 194 -7.12 -5.01 -16.08
N LEU A 195 -6.50 -5.80 -16.96
CA LEU A 195 -7.22 -6.62 -17.94
C LEU A 195 -7.94 -7.82 -17.29
N SER A 196 -7.40 -8.38 -16.21
CA SER A 196 -8.07 -9.44 -15.44
C SER A 196 -9.30 -8.91 -14.70
N LYS A 197 -9.20 -7.71 -14.11
CA LYS A 197 -10.31 -7.05 -13.41
C LYS A 197 -11.33 -6.46 -14.38
N GLY A 198 -10.88 -6.01 -15.55
CA GLY A 198 -11.65 -5.34 -16.58
C GLY A 198 -11.58 -3.81 -16.46
N ILE A 199 -11.27 -3.13 -17.56
CA ILE A 199 -11.10 -1.66 -17.63
C ILE A 199 -12.33 -0.92 -17.09
N ASN A 200 -13.54 -1.33 -17.50
CA ASN A 200 -14.77 -0.68 -17.05
C ASN A 200 -15.00 -0.87 -15.54
N ASN A 201 -14.59 -2.00 -14.97
CA ASN A 201 -14.73 -2.23 -13.53
C ASN A 201 -13.78 -1.33 -12.73
N VAL A 202 -12.54 -1.14 -13.23
CA VAL A 202 -11.60 -0.18 -12.66
C VAL A 202 -12.17 1.24 -12.72
N LEU A 203 -12.61 1.70 -13.90
CA LEU A 203 -13.20 3.03 -14.08
C LEU A 203 -14.43 3.25 -13.20
N ASN A 204 -15.30 2.23 -13.07
CA ASN A 204 -16.50 2.32 -12.25
C ASN A 204 -16.21 2.42 -10.75
N GLU A 205 -15.03 2.03 -10.28
CA GLU A 205 -14.61 2.12 -8.87
C GLU A 205 -13.95 3.46 -8.52
N MET A 206 -13.44 4.18 -9.52
CA MET A 206 -12.80 5.48 -9.35
C MET A 206 -13.85 6.57 -9.13
N ASP A 207 -13.60 7.47 -8.18
CA ASP A 207 -14.46 8.64 -7.96
C ASP A 207 -14.38 9.64 -9.15
N ASN A 208 -13.22 9.70 -9.83
CA ASN A 208 -13.03 10.47 -11.06
C ASN A 208 -12.44 9.59 -12.17
N PRO A 209 -13.28 9.00 -13.05
CA PRO A 209 -12.84 8.12 -14.14
C PRO A 209 -12.04 8.80 -15.26
N GLU A 210 -11.96 10.13 -15.27
CA GLU A 210 -11.15 10.88 -16.25
C GLU A 210 -9.66 10.92 -15.86
N MET A 211 -9.34 10.64 -14.60
CA MET A 211 -7.96 10.61 -14.11
C MET A 211 -7.27 9.30 -14.52
N SER A 212 -5.98 9.37 -14.84
CA SER A 212 -5.17 8.20 -15.13
C SER A 212 -4.56 7.57 -13.88
N LEU A 213 -4.23 6.28 -13.96
CA LEU A 213 -3.63 5.54 -12.85
C LEU A 213 -2.18 5.96 -12.58
N VAL A 214 -1.47 6.41 -13.61
CA VAL A 214 -0.15 7.05 -13.53
C VAL A 214 -0.31 8.50 -13.92
N ASP A 215 0.14 9.41 -13.06
CA ASP A 215 0.09 10.85 -13.30
C ASP A 215 0.92 11.21 -14.55
N PRO A 216 0.34 11.87 -15.57
CA PRO A 216 1.00 12.12 -16.85
C PRO A 216 2.05 13.23 -16.77
N ILE A 217 2.11 14.00 -15.67
CA ILE A 217 3.03 15.13 -15.49
C ILE A 217 4.25 14.70 -14.65
N HIS A 218 4.01 13.99 -13.56
CA HIS A 218 5.01 13.64 -12.56
C HIS A 218 5.38 12.15 -12.58
N GLY A 219 4.56 11.29 -13.19
CA GLY A 219 4.80 9.86 -13.33
C GLY A 219 4.58 9.05 -12.05
N HIS A 220 3.92 9.63 -11.04
CA HIS A 220 3.57 8.93 -9.79
C HIS A 220 2.35 8.03 -9.99
N GLY A 221 2.31 6.89 -9.31
CA GLY A 221 1.10 6.09 -9.25
C GLY A 221 0.06 6.75 -8.35
N SER A 222 -1.18 6.81 -8.85
CA SER A 222 -2.34 7.34 -8.11
C SER A 222 -2.71 6.48 -6.90
N GLN A 223 -3.51 7.04 -5.99
CA GLN A 223 -4.07 6.27 -4.88
C GLN A 223 -4.98 5.13 -5.38
N ASN A 224 -5.69 5.31 -6.49
CA ASN A 224 -6.49 4.26 -7.12
C ASN A 224 -5.62 3.05 -7.50
N LEU A 225 -4.43 3.30 -8.05
CA LEU A 225 -3.47 2.25 -8.40
C LEU A 225 -2.92 1.56 -7.14
N ILE A 226 -2.55 2.32 -6.11
CA ILE A 226 -2.05 1.76 -4.85
C ILE A 226 -3.11 0.85 -4.22
N ASN A 227 -4.35 1.32 -4.12
CA ASN A 227 -5.47 0.56 -3.59
C ASN A 227 -5.73 -0.70 -4.43
N LEU A 228 -5.74 -0.58 -5.76
CA LEU A 228 -5.90 -1.73 -6.66
C LEU A 228 -4.84 -2.81 -6.38
N MET A 229 -3.59 -2.41 -6.10
CA MET A 229 -2.50 -3.33 -5.81
C MET A 229 -2.56 -3.97 -4.41
N ILE A 230 -3.17 -3.33 -3.40
CA ILE A 230 -3.20 -3.86 -2.01
C ILE A 230 -4.54 -4.47 -1.58
N CYS A 231 -5.63 -4.12 -2.25
CA CYS A 231 -6.97 -4.62 -1.90
C CYS A 231 -7.80 -5.09 -3.11
N GLY A 232 -7.27 -5.00 -4.33
CA GLY A 232 -7.99 -5.40 -5.54
C GLY A 232 -9.10 -4.43 -5.96
N GLN A 233 -9.24 -3.27 -5.31
CA GLN A 233 -10.25 -2.25 -5.60
C GLN A 233 -9.57 -0.92 -5.97
N ALA A 234 -9.96 -0.30 -7.07
CA ALA A 234 -9.42 0.96 -7.57
C ALA A 234 -10.16 2.18 -6.99
N VAL A 235 -10.58 2.11 -5.72
CA VAL A 235 -11.22 3.24 -5.01
C VAL A 235 -10.22 4.36 -4.76
N SER A 236 -10.69 5.61 -4.76
CA SER A 236 -9.82 6.79 -4.65
C SER A 236 -9.37 7.09 -3.22
N ASN A 237 -10.10 6.60 -2.22
CA ASN A 237 -9.91 7.01 -0.84
C ASN A 237 -9.29 5.91 0.03
N VAL A 238 -8.76 6.33 1.18
CA VAL A 238 -8.08 5.47 2.15
C VAL A 238 -8.87 5.30 3.45
N PHE A 239 -10.09 5.83 3.53
CA PHE A 239 -10.99 5.62 4.67
C PHE A 239 -11.83 4.36 4.52
N ASP A 240 -12.42 3.89 5.62
CA ASP A 240 -13.30 2.71 5.60
C ASP A 240 -14.70 3.05 5.10
N GLY A 241 -15.27 2.17 4.28
CA GLY A 241 -16.64 2.24 3.78
C GLY A 241 -16.89 3.43 2.85
N ASP A 242 -18.10 3.50 2.30
CA ASP A 242 -18.52 4.64 1.47
C ASP A 242 -18.98 5.79 2.37
N ARG A 243 -18.73 7.03 1.91
CA ARG A 243 -19.17 8.25 2.59
C ARG A 243 -20.04 9.08 1.64
N ASP A 244 -21.07 9.71 2.19
CA ASP A 244 -21.86 10.72 1.49
C ASP A 244 -21.54 12.09 2.08
N VAL A 245 -20.94 12.96 1.27
CA VAL A 245 -20.56 14.32 1.65
C VAL A 245 -21.35 15.30 0.79
N ALA A 246 -22.43 15.85 1.36
CA ALA A 246 -23.31 16.79 0.68
C ALA A 246 -23.86 16.28 -0.69
N GLY A 247 -24.18 14.98 -0.77
CA GLY A 247 -24.68 14.33 -1.99
C GLY A 247 -23.59 13.76 -2.89
N LEU A 248 -22.30 14.01 -2.60
CA LEU A 248 -21.18 13.36 -3.27
C LEU A 248 -20.87 12.04 -2.57
N LYS A 249 -21.06 10.93 -3.30
CA LYS A 249 -20.69 9.60 -2.83
C LYS A 249 -19.21 9.35 -3.09
N LEU A 250 -18.43 9.28 -2.03
CA LEU A 250 -17.00 8.99 -2.06
C LEU A 250 -16.79 7.53 -1.63
N ARG A 251 -16.10 6.75 -2.45
CA ARG A 251 -15.89 5.32 -2.17
C ARG A 251 -14.64 5.10 -1.34
N GLY A 252 -14.77 4.33 -0.28
CA GLY A 252 -13.65 3.94 0.58
C GLY A 252 -13.29 2.47 0.43
N ILE A 253 -12.39 2.02 1.30
CA ILE A 253 -11.99 0.62 1.40
C ILE A 253 -13.09 -0.16 2.09
N THR A 254 -13.55 -1.26 1.48
CA THR A 254 -14.67 -2.05 2.02
C THR A 254 -14.25 -3.40 2.59
N ASN A 255 -13.03 -3.85 2.29
CA ASN A 255 -12.54 -5.17 2.67
C ASN A 255 -11.26 -5.07 3.50
N GLN A 256 -11.05 -6.04 4.40
CA GLN A 256 -9.80 -6.15 5.12
C GLN A 256 -8.66 -6.50 4.16
N VAL A 257 -7.55 -5.75 4.25
CA VAL A 257 -6.40 -5.92 3.37
C VAL A 257 -5.36 -6.84 3.97
N LYS A 258 -4.60 -7.55 3.13
CA LYS A 258 -3.51 -8.42 3.60
C LYS A 258 -2.29 -7.63 4.06
N ILE A 259 -1.97 -6.55 3.34
CA ILE A 259 -0.91 -5.60 3.67
C ILE A 259 -1.53 -4.21 3.81
N GLY A 260 -1.12 -3.49 4.84
CA GLY A 260 -1.72 -2.23 5.24
C GLY A 260 -1.15 -1.04 4.47
N PHE A 261 -1.68 0.13 4.76
CA PHE A 261 -1.19 1.39 4.22
C PHE A 261 -1.25 2.47 5.29
N LEU A 262 -0.17 3.23 5.40
CA LEU A 262 -0.01 4.42 6.22
C LEU A 262 0.60 5.52 5.36
N THR A 263 0.28 6.78 5.62
CA THR A 263 0.84 7.89 4.83
C THR A 263 1.12 9.11 5.68
N LEU A 264 2.20 9.81 5.34
CA LEU A 264 2.55 11.10 5.94
C LEU A 264 1.43 12.14 5.75
N LEU A 265 0.61 12.01 4.69
CA LEU A 265 -0.52 12.89 4.43
C LEU A 265 -1.57 12.87 5.55
N GLU A 266 -1.67 11.77 6.31
CA GLU A 266 -2.54 11.71 7.49
C GLU A 266 -1.99 12.57 8.63
N GLN A 267 -0.68 12.50 8.89
CA GLN A 267 -0.05 13.34 9.90
C GLN A 267 -0.15 14.82 9.55
N LEU A 268 -0.06 15.14 8.26
CA LEU A 268 -0.26 16.49 7.73
C LEU A 268 -1.74 16.91 7.69
N ARG A 269 -2.67 16.06 8.17
CA ARG A 269 -4.12 16.29 8.25
C ARG A 269 -4.81 16.53 6.90
N TYR A 270 -4.21 16.09 5.79
CA TYR A 270 -4.84 16.13 4.46
C TYR A 270 -5.91 15.05 4.28
N LEU A 271 -5.76 13.91 4.97
CA LEU A 271 -6.70 12.79 4.92
C LEU A 271 -6.69 12.02 6.24
N LYS A 272 -7.63 11.07 6.41
CA LYS A 272 -7.66 10.13 7.54
C LYS A 272 -7.66 8.71 7.01
N VAL A 273 -6.67 7.90 7.37
CA VAL A 273 -6.57 6.51 6.93
C VAL A 273 -7.48 5.65 7.81
N GLY A 274 -8.29 4.81 7.16
CA GLY A 274 -9.25 3.91 7.77
C GLY A 274 -8.59 2.75 8.52
N ASN A 275 -9.36 2.11 9.39
CA ASN A 275 -8.92 0.96 10.17
C ASN A 275 -8.60 -0.25 9.30
N LEU A 276 -9.30 -0.45 8.18
CA LEU A 276 -9.05 -1.59 7.30
C LEU A 276 -7.61 -1.55 6.74
N LEU A 277 -7.10 -0.36 6.42
CA LEU A 277 -5.71 -0.17 5.96
C LEU A 277 -4.70 -0.10 7.13
N LYS A 278 -5.10 0.45 8.28
CA LYS A 278 -4.26 0.52 9.48
C LYS A 278 -4.09 -0.83 10.18
N ARG A 279 -4.98 -1.79 9.93
CA ARG A 279 -5.03 -3.12 10.56
C ARG A 279 -5.13 -4.23 9.50
N PRO A 280 -4.06 -4.39 8.72
CA PRO A 280 -3.98 -5.49 7.78
C PRO A 280 -3.99 -6.84 8.47
N VAL A 281 -4.24 -7.92 7.71
CA VAL A 281 -4.16 -9.30 8.20
C VAL A 281 -2.74 -9.66 8.67
N PHE A 282 -1.71 -9.13 8.00
CA PHE A 282 -0.31 -9.36 8.35
C PHE A 282 0.34 -8.05 8.77
N PRO A 283 1.24 -8.02 9.77
CA PRO A 283 1.90 -6.82 10.27
C PRO A 283 2.94 -6.26 9.28
N ILE A 284 2.47 -5.86 8.10
CA ILE A 284 3.19 -5.31 6.97
C ILE A 284 2.37 -4.11 6.48
N TRP A 285 2.98 -2.93 6.41
CA TRP A 285 2.34 -1.70 5.97
C TRP A 285 3.19 -1.02 4.91
N LEU A 286 2.55 -0.63 3.80
CA LEU A 286 3.10 0.41 2.95
C LEU A 286 3.12 1.72 3.72
N VAL A 287 4.18 2.49 3.52
CA VAL A 287 4.36 3.81 4.11
C VAL A 287 4.61 4.79 2.98
N GLY A 288 3.61 5.64 2.72
CA GLY A 288 3.68 6.67 1.69
C GLY A 288 4.21 7.99 2.24
N SER A 289 5.20 8.54 1.54
CA SER A 289 5.53 9.97 1.61
C SER A 289 4.65 10.76 0.62
N GLU A 290 5.03 12.00 0.33
CA GLU A 290 4.41 12.80 -0.73
C GLU A 290 4.68 12.24 -2.14
N THR A 291 5.79 11.52 -2.35
CA THR A 291 6.27 11.16 -3.71
C THR A 291 6.74 9.72 -3.87
N HIS A 292 6.88 8.97 -2.78
CA HIS A 292 7.45 7.62 -2.79
C HIS A 292 6.74 6.68 -1.81
N LEU A 293 6.81 5.38 -2.10
CA LEU A 293 6.31 4.32 -1.24
C LEU A 293 7.46 3.47 -0.72
N SER A 294 7.46 3.27 0.59
CA SER A 294 8.32 2.34 1.29
C SER A 294 7.47 1.33 2.08
N LEU A 295 8.10 0.42 2.81
CA LEU A 295 7.41 -0.57 3.63
C LEU A 295 7.96 -0.57 5.05
N VAL A 296 7.08 -0.81 6.02
CA VAL A 296 7.44 -1.20 7.39
C VAL A 296 6.75 -2.51 7.71
N TYR A 297 7.46 -3.42 8.37
CA TYR A 297 6.87 -4.67 8.85
C TYR A 297 7.44 -5.11 10.20
N SER A 298 6.72 -5.99 10.87
CA SER A 298 7.15 -6.66 12.09
C SER A 298 6.85 -8.16 12.01
N LEU A 299 7.46 -8.95 12.88
CA LEU A 299 7.05 -10.34 13.12
C LEU A 299 6.07 -10.44 14.30
N ASP A 300 5.80 -9.34 14.99
CA ASP A 300 4.84 -9.28 16.08
C ASP A 300 3.41 -9.20 15.53
N THR A 301 2.71 -10.33 15.55
CA THR A 301 1.32 -10.45 15.08
C THR A 301 0.32 -9.79 16.00
N THR A 302 0.70 -9.45 17.24
CA THR A 302 -0.19 -8.73 18.16
C THR A 302 -0.48 -7.30 17.70
N LEU A 303 0.35 -6.75 16.82
CA LEU A 303 0.16 -5.43 16.20
C LEU A 303 -1.07 -5.35 15.30
N VAL A 304 -1.54 -6.49 14.83
CA VAL A 304 -2.71 -6.65 13.95
C VAL A 304 -3.82 -7.49 14.57
N ALA A 305 -3.70 -7.82 15.87
CA ALA A 305 -4.74 -8.54 16.60
C ALA A 305 -6.06 -7.74 16.64
N GLU A 306 -7.16 -8.47 16.87
CA GLU A 306 -8.49 -7.85 17.03
C GLU A 306 -8.51 -6.82 18.15
N ASP A 307 -9.42 -5.86 18.01
CA ASP A 307 -9.60 -4.81 19.01
C ASP A 307 -9.94 -5.39 20.37
N THR A 308 -9.15 -5.00 21.38
CA THR A 308 -9.58 -5.13 22.78
C THR A 308 -10.85 -4.31 23.01
N ALA A 309 -11.62 -4.63 24.05
CA ALA A 309 -12.83 -3.88 24.40
C ALA A 309 -12.58 -2.36 24.49
N LEU A 310 -11.41 -1.97 25.04
CA LEU A 310 -10.96 -0.59 25.11
C LEU A 310 -10.75 0.05 23.72
N GLN A 311 -10.16 -0.67 22.78
CA GLN A 311 -9.93 -0.14 21.43
C GLN A 311 -11.24 -0.05 20.63
N LYS A 312 -12.17 -1.01 20.81
CA LYS A 312 -13.55 -0.88 20.30
C LYS A 312 -14.20 0.37 20.87
N ALA A 313 -13.98 0.63 22.16
CA ALA A 313 -14.56 1.76 22.83
C ALA A 313 -14.04 3.11 22.33
N HIS A 314 -12.75 3.23 22.03
CA HIS A 314 -12.21 4.40 21.34
C HIS A 314 -12.86 4.63 19.96
N LYS A 315 -13.11 3.59 19.18
CA LYS A 315 -13.75 3.73 17.86
C LYS A 315 -15.18 4.21 17.95
N VAL A 316 -15.94 3.65 18.89
CA VAL A 316 -17.32 4.11 19.11
C VAL A 316 -17.29 5.56 19.58
N PHE A 317 -16.41 5.93 20.50
CA PHE A 317 -16.24 7.34 20.90
C PHE A 317 -15.96 8.27 19.70
N ASP A 318 -15.04 7.89 18.81
CA ASP A 318 -14.71 8.66 17.59
C ASP A 318 -15.91 8.80 16.62
N LYS A 319 -16.89 7.90 16.66
CA LYS A 319 -18.13 8.01 15.86
C LYS A 319 -19.05 9.11 16.40
N PHE A 320 -19.05 9.33 17.70
CA PHE A 320 -19.81 10.39 18.38
C PHE A 320 -19.03 11.72 18.47
N ASP A 321 -17.73 11.70 18.20
CA ASP A 321 -16.85 12.87 18.07
C ASP A 321 -16.23 12.94 16.65
N PRO A 322 -17.03 13.23 15.60
CA PRO A 322 -16.56 13.21 14.21
C PRO A 322 -15.51 14.28 13.90
N GLU A 323 -15.44 15.32 14.73
CA GLU A 323 -14.52 16.46 14.59
C GLU A 323 -13.21 16.28 15.37
N ASP A 324 -13.03 15.17 16.11
CA ASP A 324 -11.83 14.88 16.93
C ASP A 324 -11.57 15.96 18.00
N ASN A 325 -12.64 16.50 18.59
CA ASN A 325 -12.61 17.55 19.60
C ASN A 325 -12.18 17.04 21.00
N GLY A 326 -12.21 15.72 21.22
CA GLY A 326 -11.86 15.07 22.48
C GLY A 326 -13.00 14.99 23.50
N PHE A 327 -14.23 15.32 23.11
CA PHE A 327 -15.41 15.27 23.96
C PHE A 327 -16.69 15.00 23.14
N ILE A 328 -17.74 14.52 23.81
CA ILE A 328 -19.07 14.36 23.22
C ILE A 328 -20.13 15.10 24.06
N PRO A 329 -21.24 15.58 23.47
CA PRO A 329 -22.38 16.09 24.24
C PRO A 329 -22.97 15.03 25.16
N CYS A 330 -23.37 15.42 26.38
CA CYS A 330 -23.97 14.51 27.36
C CYS A 330 -25.23 13.79 26.83
N ASP A 331 -25.99 14.44 25.94
CA ASP A 331 -27.21 13.87 25.35
C ASP A 331 -26.92 12.61 24.49
N LEU A 332 -25.69 12.48 23.96
CA LEU A 332 -25.26 11.32 23.15
C LEU A 332 -24.66 10.19 23.99
N LEU A 333 -24.45 10.39 25.30
CA LEU A 333 -23.79 9.40 26.16
C LEU A 333 -24.57 8.09 26.20
N LYS A 334 -25.91 8.14 26.25
CA LYS A 334 -26.76 6.94 26.28
C LYS A 334 -26.57 6.09 25.02
N ASP A 335 -26.65 6.71 23.85
CA ASP A 335 -26.52 6.04 22.56
C ASP A 335 -25.12 5.42 22.41
N MET A 336 -24.09 6.14 22.87
CA MET A 336 -22.72 5.62 22.90
C MET A 336 -22.58 4.41 23.83
N MET A 337 -23.14 4.47 25.04
CA MET A 337 -23.09 3.37 26.00
C MET A 337 -23.86 2.13 25.50
N GLU A 338 -24.99 2.33 24.81
CA GLU A 338 -25.73 1.25 24.14
C GLU A 338 -24.89 0.58 23.05
N GLU A 339 -24.21 1.36 22.21
CA GLU A 339 -23.34 0.83 21.15
C GLU A 339 -22.10 0.11 21.70
N LEU A 340 -21.67 0.47 22.91
CA LEU A 340 -20.58 -0.20 23.64
C LEU A 340 -21.02 -1.44 24.42
N GLU A 341 -22.31 -1.78 24.39
CA GLU A 341 -22.91 -2.84 25.20
C GLU A 341 -22.68 -2.62 26.71
N LEU A 342 -22.58 -1.35 27.15
CA LEU A 342 -22.51 -0.96 28.56
C LEU A 342 -23.92 -0.86 29.18
N VAL A 343 -23.99 -0.87 30.51
CA VAL A 343 -25.25 -0.67 31.23
C VAL A 343 -25.75 0.76 30.99
N CYS A 344 -26.95 0.90 30.42
CA CYS A 344 -27.47 2.16 29.90
C CYS A 344 -28.90 2.48 30.41
N ASP A 345 -29.28 1.95 31.58
CA ASP A 345 -30.55 2.29 32.23
C ASP A 345 -30.65 3.82 32.48
N PRO A 346 -31.80 4.46 32.22
CA PRO A 346 -31.92 5.94 32.29
C PRO A 346 -31.46 6.54 33.63
N GLU A 347 -31.75 5.88 34.75
CA GLU A 347 -31.30 6.32 36.08
C GLU A 347 -29.78 6.17 36.25
N TYR A 348 -29.19 5.11 35.71
CA TYR A 348 -27.74 4.89 35.76
C TYR A 348 -26.99 5.90 34.88
N VAL A 349 -27.48 6.15 33.65
CA VAL A 349 -26.90 7.16 32.75
C VAL A 349 -26.94 8.54 33.41
N LYS A 350 -28.03 8.91 34.09
CA LYS A 350 -28.13 10.18 34.83
C LYS A 350 -27.08 10.30 35.95
N ILE A 351 -26.82 9.20 36.66
CA ILE A 351 -25.74 9.15 37.67
C ILE A 351 -24.37 9.31 37.00
N MET A 352 -24.13 8.61 35.87
CA MET A 352 -22.87 8.69 35.13
C MET A 352 -22.61 10.08 34.55
N ILE A 353 -23.63 10.78 34.06
CA ILE A 353 -23.50 12.19 33.63
C ILE A 353 -23.00 13.04 34.80
N GLY A 354 -23.59 12.89 35.99
CA GLY A 354 -23.14 13.62 37.18
C GLY A 354 -21.70 13.32 37.61
N ASN A 355 -21.20 12.11 37.34
CA ASN A 355 -19.81 11.72 37.62
C ASN A 355 -18.82 12.22 36.56
N LEU A 356 -19.20 12.14 35.28
CA LEU A 356 -18.33 12.46 34.14
C LEU A 356 -18.25 13.97 33.88
N ASP A 357 -19.34 14.70 34.17
CA ASP A 357 -19.47 16.14 34.02
C ASP A 357 -19.92 16.81 35.35
N PRO A 358 -19.08 16.78 36.40
CA PRO A 358 -19.41 17.37 37.70
C PRO A 358 -19.48 18.90 37.66
N GLU A 359 -18.99 19.53 36.58
CA GLU A 359 -18.99 20.97 36.37
C GLU A 359 -20.21 21.45 35.56
N GLU A 360 -21.09 20.52 35.14
CA GLU A 360 -22.30 20.78 34.35
C GLU A 360 -22.02 21.56 33.04
N LEU A 361 -20.91 21.24 32.37
CA LEU A 361 -20.51 21.85 31.10
C LEU A 361 -21.29 21.30 29.89
N GLY A 362 -22.07 20.23 30.09
CA GLY A 362 -22.85 19.55 29.06
C GLY A 362 -22.03 18.62 28.16
N VAL A 363 -20.80 18.28 28.57
CA VAL A 363 -19.86 17.49 27.76
C VAL A 363 -19.19 16.37 28.56
N VAL A 364 -19.05 15.20 27.92
CA VAL A 364 -18.29 14.06 28.43
C VAL A 364 -16.90 14.09 27.79
N ILE A 365 -15.89 14.34 28.62
CA ILE A 365 -14.48 14.36 28.19
C ILE A 365 -13.97 12.93 28.00
N ARG A 366 -13.31 12.66 26.86
CA ARG A 366 -12.75 11.35 26.49
C ARG A 366 -11.98 10.70 27.64
N THR A 367 -11.03 11.43 28.23
CA THR A 367 -10.16 10.89 29.29
C THR A 367 -10.94 10.44 30.53
N LYS A 368 -11.95 11.22 30.95
CA LYS A 368 -12.80 10.86 32.10
C LYS A 368 -13.65 9.62 31.81
N PHE A 369 -14.20 9.53 30.59
CA PHE A 369 -14.98 8.37 30.17
C PHE A 369 -14.18 7.06 30.26
N PHE A 370 -12.96 7.03 29.69
CA PHE A 370 -12.14 5.82 29.71
C PHE A 370 -11.60 5.48 31.11
N GLN A 371 -11.35 6.49 31.96
CA GLN A 371 -11.01 6.26 33.36
C GLN A 371 -12.14 5.62 34.16
N GLU A 372 -13.40 5.95 33.85
CA GLU A 372 -14.56 5.39 34.57
C GLU A 372 -14.87 3.95 34.10
N PHE A 373 -14.96 3.73 32.78
CA PHE A 373 -15.46 2.46 32.23
C PHE A 373 -14.37 1.42 31.90
N TYR A 374 -13.12 1.84 31.73
CA TYR A 374 -12.04 0.98 31.25
C TYR A 374 -10.76 1.12 32.08
N ASN A 375 -10.87 1.51 33.35
CA ASN A 375 -9.71 1.81 34.21
C ASN A 375 -8.70 0.65 34.26
N ASN A 376 -9.17 -0.59 34.35
CA ASN A 376 -8.32 -1.77 34.44
C ASN A 376 -7.55 -1.99 33.13
N GLU A 377 -8.22 -1.86 31.99
CA GLU A 377 -7.63 -1.98 30.66
C GLU A 377 -6.61 -0.86 30.41
N VAL A 378 -6.95 0.37 30.80
CA VAL A 378 -6.05 1.52 30.75
C VAL A 378 -4.82 1.28 31.63
N ALA A 379 -5.00 0.79 32.85
CA ALA A 379 -3.90 0.46 33.76
C ALA A 379 -3.01 -0.67 33.24
N VAL A 380 -3.59 -1.70 32.59
CA VAL A 380 -2.83 -2.79 31.96
C VAL A 380 -1.99 -2.28 30.79
N LEU A 381 -2.54 -1.41 29.94
CA LEU A 381 -1.78 -0.79 28.84
C LEU A 381 -0.66 0.11 29.35
N GLN A 382 -0.91 0.91 30.39
CA GLN A 382 0.12 1.72 31.03
C GLN A 382 1.22 0.86 31.68
N ALA A 383 0.86 -0.30 32.23
CA ALA A 383 1.81 -1.21 32.86
C ALA A 383 2.68 -1.99 31.85
N LYS A 384 2.21 -2.16 30.60
CA LYS A 384 2.93 -2.87 29.54
C LYS A 384 2.97 -2.03 28.26
N PRO A 385 3.86 -1.02 28.19
CA PRO A 385 3.98 -0.19 27.00
C PRO A 385 4.34 -1.04 25.78
N LEU A 386 3.75 -0.70 24.64
CA LEU A 386 3.98 -1.40 23.39
C LEU A 386 5.47 -1.37 23.03
N ASN A 387 6.07 -2.54 22.80
CA ASN A 387 7.48 -2.68 22.44
C ASN A 387 7.64 -3.80 21.42
N PHE A 388 8.15 -3.48 20.23
CA PHE A 388 8.29 -4.43 19.15
C PHE A 388 9.48 -4.09 18.24
N ASN A 389 10.00 -5.11 17.56
CA ASN A 389 10.96 -4.92 16.49
C ASN A 389 10.22 -4.59 15.20
N LEU A 390 10.74 -3.67 14.42
CA LEU A 390 10.30 -3.43 13.05
C LEU A 390 11.47 -3.43 12.07
N LEU A 391 11.15 -3.66 10.81
CA LEU A 391 12.06 -3.51 9.71
C LEU A 391 11.43 -2.57 8.69
N HIS A 392 12.27 -1.76 8.07
CA HIS A 392 11.92 -0.85 6.99
C HIS A 392 12.59 -1.29 5.69
N TYR A 393 11.85 -1.20 4.60
CA TYR A 393 12.33 -1.42 3.24
C TYR A 393 12.08 -0.18 2.40
N ASN A 394 13.09 0.21 1.64
CA ASN A 394 12.96 1.19 0.57
C ASN A 394 13.70 0.66 -0.66
N GLY A 395 12.99 0.56 -1.79
CA GLY A 395 13.52 -0.01 -3.04
C GLY A 395 14.47 0.92 -3.80
N LEU A 396 14.56 2.20 -3.44
CA LEU A 396 15.44 3.17 -4.09
C LEU A 396 16.83 3.17 -3.44
N THR A 397 17.87 3.04 -4.26
CA THR A 397 19.27 3.11 -3.82
C THR A 397 19.64 4.47 -3.24
N GLN A 398 19.12 5.55 -3.84
CA GLN A 398 19.35 6.94 -3.40
C GLN A 398 18.80 7.25 -2.01
N SER A 399 17.83 6.46 -1.52
CA SER A 399 17.24 6.61 -0.20
C SER A 399 18.13 6.07 0.93
N SER A 400 19.18 5.32 0.59
CA SER A 400 20.17 4.81 1.53
C SER A 400 21.49 5.56 1.39
N SER A 401 22.11 5.93 2.52
CA SER A 401 23.37 6.67 2.53
C SER A 401 24.56 5.91 1.93
N ASP A 402 24.46 4.58 1.83
CA ASP A 402 25.46 3.71 1.22
C ASP A 402 25.10 3.27 -0.21
N GLY A 403 23.98 3.74 -0.76
CA GLY A 403 23.52 3.39 -2.09
C GLY A 403 22.96 1.97 -2.23
N LYS A 404 22.67 1.28 -1.11
CA LYS A 404 22.25 -0.12 -1.11
C LYS A 404 20.79 -0.29 -0.71
N VAL A 405 20.09 -1.19 -1.38
CA VAL A 405 18.72 -1.60 -1.02
C VAL A 405 18.80 -2.77 -0.03
N ARG A 406 18.53 -2.51 1.24
CA ARG A 406 18.57 -3.49 2.33
C ARG A 406 17.56 -3.19 3.41
N PHE A 407 17.17 -4.20 4.19
CA PHE A 407 16.26 -3.96 5.31
C PHE A 407 16.96 -3.21 6.43
N ARG A 408 16.25 -2.24 6.99
CA ARG A 408 16.71 -1.42 8.10
C ARG A 408 15.94 -1.78 9.35
N ARG A 409 16.63 -2.21 10.39
CA ARG A 409 16.00 -2.69 11.63
C ARG A 409 15.91 -1.57 12.67
N GLY A 410 14.77 -1.53 13.35
CA GLY A 410 14.53 -0.65 14.48
C GLY A 410 13.78 -1.37 15.61
N THR A 411 13.94 -0.84 16.82
CA THR A 411 13.17 -1.24 18.01
C THR A 411 12.26 -0.09 18.39
N ALA A 412 10.95 -0.32 18.30
CA ALA A 412 9.94 0.66 18.67
C ALA A 412 9.50 0.47 20.12
N ARG A 413 9.32 1.58 20.83
CA ARG A 413 8.82 1.64 22.20
C ARG A 413 7.80 2.75 22.32
N GLN A 414 6.64 2.45 22.86
CA GLN A 414 5.65 3.46 23.20
C GLN A 414 6.07 4.19 24.47
N ILE A 415 6.13 5.51 24.40
CA ILE A 415 6.46 6.40 25.51
C ILE A 415 5.20 7.18 25.87
N ASP A 416 4.89 7.22 27.16
CA ASP A 416 3.80 8.00 27.69
C ASP A 416 4.24 9.46 27.78
N TRP A 417 3.92 10.26 26.75
CA TRP A 417 4.19 11.69 26.76
C TRP A 417 3.10 12.35 27.60
N GLN A 418 3.43 12.74 28.85
CA GLN A 418 2.59 13.66 29.59
C GLN A 418 2.36 14.92 28.73
N GLU A 419 1.11 15.39 28.69
CA GLU A 419 0.67 16.58 27.96
C GLU A 419 1.67 17.74 28.16
N GLY A 420 2.29 18.22 27.06
CA GLY A 420 3.19 19.37 27.07
C GLY A 420 4.65 19.11 26.67
N CYS A 421 5.08 17.85 26.48
CA CYS A 421 6.40 17.57 25.88
C CYS A 421 6.34 17.54 24.35
N THR A 422 6.35 18.70 23.70
CA THR A 422 6.60 18.81 22.25
C THR A 422 8.10 18.70 21.96
N LYS A 423 8.59 17.50 21.65
CA LYS A 423 9.77 17.39 20.80
C LYS A 423 9.34 17.35 19.35
N SER A 424 10.02 18.11 18.50
CA SER A 424 9.94 17.98 17.04
C SER A 424 10.10 16.51 16.67
N HIS A 425 9.19 15.95 15.87
CA HIS A 425 9.34 14.59 15.36
C HIS A 425 10.72 14.43 14.71
N ASP A 426 11.52 13.48 15.18
CA ASP A 426 12.91 13.33 14.74
C ASP A 426 13.00 12.81 13.29
N SER A 427 11.93 12.18 12.76
CA SER A 427 11.88 11.69 11.38
C SER A 427 10.48 11.60 10.75
N GLN A 428 10.40 11.62 9.42
CA GLN A 428 9.14 11.45 8.66
C GLN A 428 8.50 10.07 8.87
N ILE A 429 9.32 9.01 9.01
CA ILE A 429 8.82 7.65 9.25
C ILE A 429 8.13 7.55 10.60
N GLU A 430 8.72 8.08 11.67
CA GLU A 430 8.08 8.11 13.00
C GLU A 430 6.81 8.94 12.99
N SER A 431 6.85 10.10 12.32
CA SER A 431 5.67 10.97 12.12
C SER A 431 4.51 10.22 11.47
N CYS A 432 4.79 9.39 10.47
CA CYS A 432 3.79 8.56 9.82
C CYS A 432 3.28 7.44 10.74
N LEU A 433 4.18 6.71 11.42
CA LEU A 433 3.81 5.59 12.30
C LEU A 433 3.03 6.03 13.54
N HIS A 434 3.19 7.28 13.98
CA HIS A 434 2.41 7.87 15.08
C HIS A 434 0.90 7.91 14.82
N THR A 435 0.48 8.01 13.56
CA THR A 435 -0.93 7.97 13.16
C THR A 435 -1.61 6.64 13.49
N ARG A 436 -0.80 5.59 13.73
CA ARG A 436 -1.24 4.25 14.16
C ARG A 436 -0.86 3.94 15.61
N TRP A 437 0.33 4.36 16.03
CA TRP A 437 0.87 4.15 17.38
C TRP A 437 1.30 5.49 17.98
N PRO A 438 0.36 6.23 18.60
CA PRO A 438 0.69 7.47 19.28
C PRO A 438 1.77 7.27 20.34
N GLY A 439 2.74 8.19 20.40
CA GLY A 439 3.86 8.13 21.35
C GLY A 439 4.94 7.09 21.05
N LEU A 440 4.94 6.47 19.86
CA LEU A 440 5.99 5.56 19.42
C LEU A 440 7.36 6.25 19.23
N TRP A 441 8.39 5.71 19.86
CA TRP A 441 9.79 6.12 19.65
C TRP A 441 10.59 4.95 19.07
N ILE A 442 11.43 5.21 18.06
CA ILE A 442 12.14 4.13 17.35
C ILE A 442 13.66 4.32 17.46
N SER A 443 14.32 3.31 18.01
CA SER A 443 15.78 3.21 17.96
C SER A 443 16.19 2.38 16.76
N TRP A 444 16.85 3.00 15.77
CA TRP A 444 17.38 2.32 14.60
C TRP A 444 18.79 1.77 14.85
N ASP A 445 19.08 0.57 14.37
CA ASP A 445 20.33 -0.15 14.66
C ASP A 445 21.60 0.57 14.16
N ASP A 446 21.48 1.39 13.11
CA ASP A 446 22.56 2.22 12.57
C ASP A 446 22.54 3.67 13.09
N GLY A 447 21.65 3.97 14.05
CA GLY A 447 21.53 5.27 14.70
C GLY A 447 20.84 6.37 13.90
N LYS A 448 20.31 6.10 12.70
CA LYS A 448 19.62 7.11 11.88
C LYS A 448 18.29 6.60 11.35
N ALA A 449 17.23 7.39 11.44
CA ALA A 449 15.96 7.04 10.81
C ALA A 449 16.11 6.92 9.27
N PRO A 450 15.49 5.90 8.65
CA PRO A 450 15.52 5.74 7.20
C PRO A 450 14.67 6.83 6.51
N SER A 451 15.06 7.15 5.28
CA SER A 451 14.28 8.05 4.41
C SER A 451 13.01 7.37 3.91
N LEU A 452 11.90 8.12 3.88
CA LEU A 452 10.69 7.71 3.17
C LEU A 452 10.73 8.06 1.66
N ASN A 453 11.74 8.82 1.22
CA ASN A 453 11.98 9.20 -0.17
C ASN A 453 13.22 8.56 -0.75
#